data_AF-A0A8H5BLN2-F1
#
_entry.id   AF-A0A8H5BLN2-F1
#
_cell.length_a   1.000
_cell.length_b   1.000
_cell.length_c   1.000
_cell.angle_alpha   90.00
_cell.angle_beta   90.00
_cell.angle_gamma   90.00
#
_symmetry.space_group_name_H-M   'P 1'
#
loop_
_entity.id
_entity.type
_entity.pdbx_description
1 polymer ?
#
loop_
_entity_poly.entity_id
_entity_poly.type
_entity_poly.pdbx_seq_one_letter_code
_entity_poly.pdbx_strand_id
1 'polypeptide(L)'
;MSGSGYSHEEHVAAGLKASMHNPNVSDNAKDRSARRLREMGASDEAATKTSSKKGPSKASVSHIDDTAEVEAGGDLGGDFLGQKAGAHPDKSSHKAQVHQHRVISGYKATLKNPRVSESAKSNAREQLEALGVSE
;
A
#
# COMPACT_ATOMS: atom_id res chain seq x y z
N MET A 1 -14.94 -10.67 34.19
CA MET A 1 -15.35 -10.49 32.78
C MET A 1 -14.14 -10.83 31.92
N SER A 2 -14.08 -12.05 31.38
CA SER A 2 -12.95 -12.49 30.54
C SER A 2 -12.96 -11.64 29.27
N GLY A 3 -11.92 -10.83 29.06
CA GLY A 3 -11.81 -9.96 27.90
C GLY A 3 -11.90 -10.79 26.63
N SER A 4 -12.84 -10.44 25.76
CA SER A 4 -13.05 -11.05 24.45
C SER A 4 -11.74 -11.01 23.67
N GLY A 5 -10.98 -12.10 23.76
CA GLY A 5 -9.68 -12.26 23.13
C GLY A 5 -9.88 -12.32 21.63
N TYR A 6 -9.67 -11.20 20.96
CA TYR A 6 -9.45 -11.21 19.53
C TYR A 6 -8.22 -12.09 19.27
N SER A 7 -8.42 -13.19 18.55
CA SER A 7 -7.32 -14.04 18.11
C SER A 7 -6.42 -13.20 17.20
N HIS A 8 -5.13 -13.15 17.52
CA HIS A 8 -4.13 -12.47 16.70
C HIS A 8 -4.22 -12.91 15.22
N GLU A 9 -4.52 -14.19 15.00
CA GLU A 9 -4.73 -14.79 13.68
C GLU A 9 -5.89 -14.17 12.90
N GLU A 10 -6.98 -13.82 13.57
CA GLU A 10 -8.17 -13.21 12.95
C GLU A 10 -7.89 -11.77 12.52
N HIS A 11 -7.16 -11.01 13.34
CA HIS A 11 -6.68 -9.67 12.96
C HIS A 11 -5.68 -9.71 11.81
N VAL A 12 -4.78 -10.69 11.81
CA VAL A 12 -3.84 -10.89 10.71
C VAL A 12 -4.60 -11.22 9.43
N ALA A 13 -5.56 -12.13 9.47
CA ALA A 13 -6.40 -12.45 8.31
C ALA A 13 -7.16 -11.22 7.79
N ALA A 14 -7.75 -10.42 8.68
CA ALA A 14 -8.45 -9.19 8.31
C ALA A 14 -7.51 -8.18 7.60
N GLY A 15 -6.29 -7.99 8.11
CA GLY A 15 -5.30 -7.09 7.50
C GLY A 15 -4.80 -7.59 6.13
N LEU A 16 -4.61 -8.90 5.98
CA LEU A 16 -4.25 -9.51 4.70
C LEU A 16 -5.37 -9.38 3.66
N LYS A 17 -6.64 -9.52 4.08
CA LYS A 17 -7.80 -9.32 3.20
C LYS A 17 -7.93 -7.85 2.78
N ALA A 18 -7.74 -6.92 3.70
CA ALA A 18 -7.70 -5.49 3.37
C ALA A 18 -6.62 -5.16 2.33
N SER A 19 -5.45 -5.79 2.44
CA SER A 19 -4.34 -5.62 1.48
C SER A 19 -4.70 -6.13 0.08
N MET A 20 -5.50 -7.19 -0.04
CA MET A 20 -5.94 -7.74 -1.34
C MET A 20 -6.84 -6.77 -2.12
N HIS A 21 -7.68 -6.02 -1.42
CA HIS A 21 -8.63 -5.08 -2.03
C HIS A 21 -8.07 -3.65 -2.15
N ASN A 22 -6.91 -3.37 -1.55
CA ASN A 22 -6.31 -2.05 -1.61
C ASN A 22 -5.66 -1.80 -2.99
N PRO A 23 -6.14 -0.82 -3.78
CA PRO A 23 -5.56 -0.52 -5.09
C PRO A 23 -4.13 0.04 -5.00
N ASN A 24 -3.71 0.53 -3.83
CA ASN A 24 -2.35 1.02 -3.60
C ASN A 24 -1.34 -0.08 -3.26
N VAL A 25 -1.78 -1.34 -3.18
CA VAL A 25 -0.94 -2.50 -2.92
C VAL A 25 -0.59 -3.19 -4.24
N SER A 26 0.68 -3.55 -4.41
CA SER A 26 1.17 -4.23 -5.62
C SER A 26 0.64 -5.66 -5.74
N ASP A 27 0.55 -6.19 -6.95
CA ASP A 27 0.01 -7.54 -7.19
C ASP A 27 0.82 -8.66 -6.51
N ASN A 28 2.15 -8.55 -6.46
CA ASN A 28 3.00 -9.50 -5.71
C ASN A 28 2.67 -9.51 -4.20
N ALA A 29 2.33 -8.34 -3.64
CA ALA A 29 1.91 -8.26 -2.24
C ALA A 29 0.52 -8.88 -2.02
N LYS A 30 -0.42 -8.67 -2.96
CA LYS A 30 -1.74 -9.32 -2.92
C LYS A 30 -1.62 -10.84 -3.02
N ASP A 31 -0.75 -11.34 -3.89
CA ASP A 31 -0.51 -12.78 -4.06
C ASP A 31 0.05 -13.43 -2.79
N ARG A 32 1.01 -12.76 -2.13
CA ARG A 32 1.51 -13.17 -0.80
C ARG A 32 0.41 -13.17 0.26
N SER A 33 -0.44 -12.15 0.27
CA SER A 33 -1.58 -12.08 1.18
C SER A 33 -2.56 -13.22 0.95
N ALA A 34 -2.89 -13.53 -0.31
CA ALA A 34 -3.76 -14.64 -0.69
C ALA A 34 -3.19 -15.99 -0.24
N ARG A 35 -1.89 -16.22 -0.44
CA ARG A 35 -1.21 -17.44 0.01
C ARG A 35 -1.26 -17.59 1.53
N ARG A 36 -1.02 -16.51 2.27
CA ARG A 36 -1.02 -16.52 3.74
C ARG A 36 -2.42 -16.72 4.33
N LEU A 37 -3.47 -16.17 3.70
CA LEU A 37 -4.87 -16.41 4.07
C LEU A 37 -5.28 -17.87 3.91
N ARG A 38 -4.89 -18.50 2.79
CA ARG A 38 -5.11 -19.94 2.56
C ARG A 38 -4.42 -20.81 3.60
N GLU A 39 -3.17 -20.47 3.94
CA GLU A 39 -2.40 -21.18 4.96
C GLU A 39 -3.04 -21.08 6.35
N MET A 40 -3.65 -19.93 6.67
CA MET A 40 -4.38 -19.73 7.93
C MET A 40 -5.78 -20.36 7.95
N GLY A 41 -6.23 -20.98 6.85
CA GLY A 41 -7.58 -21.52 6.74
C GLY A 41 -8.69 -20.45 6.77
N ALA A 42 -8.33 -19.16 6.74
CA ALA A 42 -9.24 -18.03 6.70
C ALA A 42 -9.69 -17.79 5.24
N SER A 43 -10.38 -18.78 4.67
CA SER A 43 -10.97 -18.67 3.33
C SER A 43 -12.45 -18.30 3.44
N ASP A 44 -12.83 -17.34 2.60
CA ASP A 44 -14.11 -16.66 2.40
C ASP A 44 -15.36 -17.21 3.11
N GLU A 45 -15.61 -16.78 4.35
CA GLU A 45 -16.93 -16.83 5.01
C GLU A 45 -17.07 -15.72 6.08
N ALA A 46 -16.64 -14.50 5.76
CA ALA A 46 -16.84 -13.33 6.65
C ALA A 46 -16.96 -11.99 5.92
N ALA A 47 -17.24 -12.01 4.61
CA ALA A 47 -17.43 -10.80 3.80
C ALA A 47 -18.91 -10.39 3.72
N THR A 48 -19.62 -10.37 4.85
CA THR A 48 -20.97 -9.79 4.95
C THR A 48 -21.14 -8.98 6.23
N LYS A 49 -20.20 -8.10 6.56
CA LYS A 49 -20.47 -6.97 7.47
C LYS A 49 -20.05 -5.65 6.83
N THR A 50 -20.95 -5.18 5.98
CA THR A 50 -21.47 -3.81 5.96
C THR A 50 -20.68 -2.78 6.78
N SER A 51 -19.84 -2.00 6.10
CA SER A 51 -19.55 -0.62 6.50
C SER A 51 -19.88 0.32 5.35
N SER A 52 -21.12 0.18 4.88
CA SER A 52 -21.91 1.29 4.40
C SER A 52 -21.95 2.37 5.48
N LYS A 53 -21.07 3.37 5.40
CA LYS A 53 -21.31 4.68 6.02
C LYS A 53 -21.01 5.79 5.02
N LYS A 54 -22.08 6.08 4.27
CA LYS A 54 -22.61 7.42 4.00
C LYS A 54 -21.63 8.41 3.35
N GLY A 55 -21.53 8.33 2.02
CA GLY A 55 -21.34 9.54 1.22
C GLY A 55 -22.58 10.45 1.39
N PRO A 56 -22.44 11.78 1.46
CA PRO A 56 -23.58 12.66 1.51
C PRO A 56 -24.32 12.60 0.16
N SER A 57 -25.52 12.01 0.19
CA SER A 57 -26.44 11.98 -0.94
C SER A 57 -26.87 13.40 -1.30
N LYS A 58 -26.55 13.83 -2.52
CA LYS A 58 -27.21 14.96 -3.15
C LYS A 58 -28.65 14.60 -3.52
N ALA A 59 -29.55 15.56 -3.29
CA ALA A 59 -30.88 15.74 -3.88
C ALA A 59 -32.03 14.80 -3.44
N SER A 60 -32.88 15.31 -2.54
CA SER A 60 -34.32 15.45 -2.80
C SER A 60 -34.84 16.65 -2.00
N VAL A 61 -35.02 17.76 -2.71
CA VAL A 61 -35.73 18.94 -2.24
C VAL A 61 -37.22 18.60 -2.28
N SER A 62 -37.91 18.69 -1.14
CA SER A 62 -39.35 18.80 -1.11
C SER A 62 -39.75 19.69 0.06
N HIS A 63 -40.66 20.62 -0.24
CA HIS A 63 -41.41 21.51 0.66
C HIS A 63 -40.70 22.83 1.00
N ILE A 64 -41.03 23.80 0.15
CA ILE A 64 -40.95 25.24 0.38
C ILE A 64 -42.06 25.56 1.39
N ASP A 65 -41.70 26.01 2.58
CA ASP A 65 -42.62 26.73 3.46
C ASP A 65 -41.95 28.08 3.75
N ASP A 66 -42.51 29.11 3.12
CA ASP A 66 -42.28 30.51 3.41
C ASP A 66 -42.59 30.80 4.89
N THR A 67 -41.65 31.38 5.62
CA THR A 67 -41.92 32.57 6.45
C THR A 67 -40.60 33.11 7.03
N ALA A 68 -40.44 34.42 6.88
CA ALA A 68 -39.28 35.22 7.23
C ALA A 68 -38.99 35.23 8.74
N GLU A 69 -37.73 35.47 9.11
CA GLU A 69 -37.27 36.70 9.77
C GLU A 69 -35.74 36.63 10.00
N VAL A 70 -35.17 37.81 10.20
CA VAL A 70 -33.82 38.25 9.86
C VAL A 70 -32.83 38.03 11.02
N GLU A 71 -31.52 37.91 10.72
CA GLU A 71 -30.42 38.71 11.32
C GLU A 71 -29.05 37.98 11.38
N ALA A 72 -28.03 38.75 11.04
CA ALA A 72 -26.64 38.70 11.50
C ALA A 72 -25.66 37.61 10.98
N GLY A 73 -24.88 38.01 9.97
CA GLY A 73 -23.42 38.23 10.15
C GLY A 73 -22.49 37.01 10.12
N GLY A 74 -21.60 36.97 9.11
CA GLY A 74 -20.45 36.05 9.12
C GLY A 74 -19.64 36.02 7.82
N ASP A 75 -18.95 37.12 7.55
CA ASP A 75 -17.83 37.23 6.60
C ASP A 75 -16.72 36.22 6.95
N LEU A 76 -16.48 35.23 6.08
CA LEU A 76 -15.20 34.53 6.00
C LEU A 76 -14.89 34.26 4.52
N GLY A 77 -14.34 35.29 3.88
CA GLY A 77 -13.48 35.15 2.70
C GLY A 77 -12.29 34.22 2.97
N GLY A 78 -11.77 33.63 1.89
CA GLY A 78 -10.71 32.63 1.98
C GLY A 78 -10.71 31.64 0.82
N ASP A 79 -10.81 32.12 -0.42
CA ASP A 79 -9.81 31.99 -1.47
C ASP A 79 -8.59 31.08 -1.14
N PHE A 80 -8.80 29.78 -0.89
CA PHE A 80 -7.74 28.77 -0.93
C PHE A 80 -7.57 28.27 -2.37
N LEU A 81 -7.11 29.20 -3.19
CA LEU A 81 -6.59 28.94 -4.53
C LEU A 81 -5.39 27.98 -4.42
N GLY A 82 -5.45 26.87 -5.14
CA GLY A 82 -4.26 26.21 -5.67
C GLY A 82 -3.44 25.37 -4.70
N GLN A 83 -3.71 24.06 -4.67
CA GLN A 83 -2.60 23.11 -4.67
C GLN A 83 -2.56 22.42 -6.03
N LYS A 84 -1.62 22.88 -6.85
CA LYS A 84 -1.05 22.13 -7.98
C LYS A 84 -0.92 20.67 -7.58
N ALA A 85 -1.58 19.79 -8.32
CA ALA A 85 -1.17 18.40 -8.43
C ALA A 85 0.25 18.40 -9.03
N GLY A 86 1.26 18.46 -8.15
CA GLY A 86 2.63 18.19 -8.51
C GLY A 86 2.68 16.79 -9.07
N ALA A 87 3.12 16.68 -10.33
CA ALA A 87 3.35 15.42 -11.01
C ALA A 87 4.17 14.50 -10.10
N HIS A 88 3.54 13.44 -9.60
CA HIS A 88 4.26 12.37 -8.93
C HIS A 88 5.20 11.75 -9.96
N PRO A 89 6.53 11.72 -9.73
CA PRO A 89 7.43 11.02 -10.62
C PRO A 89 6.99 9.56 -10.68
N ASP A 90 6.87 9.06 -11.90
CA ASP A 90 6.49 7.70 -12.24
C ASP A 90 7.14 6.67 -11.28
N LYS A 91 6.31 6.04 -10.43
CA LYS A 91 6.72 5.09 -9.40
C LYS A 91 7.40 3.84 -9.96
N SER A 92 7.35 3.64 -11.29
CA SER A 92 8.01 2.52 -11.96
C SER A 92 9.54 2.65 -11.91
N SER A 93 10.06 3.87 -12.06
CA SER A 93 11.51 4.15 -12.13
C SER A 93 12.22 3.88 -10.79
N HIS A 94 11.62 4.25 -9.65
CA HIS A 94 12.23 4.04 -8.33
C HIS A 94 12.30 2.55 -7.96
N LYS A 95 11.34 1.73 -8.38
CA LYS A 95 11.34 0.28 -8.10
C LYS A 95 12.44 -0.45 -8.88
N ALA A 96 12.75 -0.01 -10.10
CA ALA A 96 13.84 -0.54 -10.91
C ALA A 96 15.22 -0.23 -10.29
N GLN A 97 15.42 1.01 -9.84
CA GLN A 97 16.67 1.46 -9.21
C GLN A 97 16.96 0.72 -7.90
N VAL A 98 15.95 0.59 -7.02
CA VAL A 98 16.08 -0.16 -5.76
C VAL A 98 16.34 -1.65 -6.02
N HIS A 99 15.74 -2.22 -7.08
CA HIS A 99 15.98 -3.61 -7.46
C HIS A 99 17.44 -3.83 -7.88
N GLN A 100 17.97 -2.99 -8.77
CA GLN A 100 19.37 -3.07 -9.20
C GLN A 100 20.35 -2.94 -8.03
N HIS A 101 20.14 -1.96 -7.14
CA HIS A 101 20.99 -1.77 -5.96
C HIS A 101 21.04 -3.02 -5.06
N ARG A 102 19.90 -3.69 -4.86
CA ARG A 102 19.84 -4.93 -4.07
C ARG A 102 20.56 -6.10 -4.74
N VAL A 103 20.44 -6.22 -6.06
CA VAL A 103 21.15 -7.25 -6.84
C VAL A 103 22.66 -7.05 -6.74
N ILE A 104 23.13 -5.82 -6.97
CA ILE A 104 24.55 -5.43 -6.84
C ILE A 104 25.07 -5.75 -5.43
N SER A 105 24.32 -5.38 -4.38
CA SER A 105 24.69 -5.65 -2.99
C SER A 105 24.82 -7.14 -2.71
N GLY A 106 23.94 -7.97 -3.28
CA GLY A 106 23.99 -9.43 -3.17
C GLY A 106 25.27 -10.01 -3.79
N TYR A 107 25.62 -9.61 -5.01
CA TYR A 107 26.86 -10.06 -5.64
C TYR A 107 28.11 -9.61 -4.87
N LYS A 108 28.14 -8.37 -4.36
CA LYS A 108 29.23 -7.89 -3.50
C LYS A 108 29.35 -8.72 -2.20
N ALA A 109 28.24 -9.14 -1.61
CA ALA A 109 28.25 -10.01 -0.43
C ALA A 109 28.82 -11.41 -0.75
N THR A 110 28.49 -11.97 -1.92
CA THR A 110 29.05 -13.23 -2.42
C THR A 110 30.57 -13.19 -2.52
N LEU A 111 31.14 -12.08 -2.99
CA LEU A 111 32.61 -11.89 -3.06
C LEU A 111 33.28 -11.85 -1.69
N LYS A 112 32.60 -11.28 -0.69
CA LYS A 112 33.13 -11.14 0.69
C LYS A 112 32.94 -12.39 1.54
N ASN A 113 32.06 -13.31 1.14
CA ASN A 113 31.77 -14.50 1.91
C ASN A 113 32.87 -15.56 1.75
N PRO A 114 33.60 -15.92 2.83
CA PRO A 114 34.69 -16.90 2.76
C PRO A 114 34.19 -18.33 2.49
N ARG A 115 32.89 -18.62 2.69
CA ARG A 115 32.30 -19.94 2.47
C ARG A 115 31.85 -20.17 1.03
N VAL A 116 31.97 -19.17 0.17
CA VAL A 116 31.57 -19.27 -1.23
C VAL A 116 32.74 -19.77 -2.08
N SER A 117 32.45 -20.67 -3.01
CA SER A 117 33.42 -21.20 -3.97
C SER A 117 33.97 -20.12 -4.91
N GLU A 118 35.19 -20.29 -5.39
CA GLU A 118 35.81 -19.36 -6.36
C GLU A 118 35.03 -19.22 -7.66
N SER A 119 34.42 -20.30 -8.18
CA SER A 119 33.57 -20.26 -9.37
C SER A 119 32.37 -19.30 -9.20
N ALA A 120 31.68 -19.37 -8.06
CA ALA A 120 30.57 -18.47 -7.75
C ALA A 120 31.02 -17.01 -7.54
N LYS A 121 32.22 -16.79 -6.99
CA LYS A 121 32.79 -15.43 -6.90
C LYS A 121 33.15 -14.89 -8.28
N SER A 122 33.68 -15.71 -9.18
CA SER A 122 33.98 -15.30 -10.55
C SER A 122 32.72 -14.84 -11.27
N ASN A 123 31.65 -15.63 -11.20
CA ASN A 123 30.34 -15.26 -11.77
C ASN A 123 29.80 -13.96 -11.15
N ALA A 124 29.89 -13.80 -9.83
CA ALA A 124 29.46 -12.56 -9.16
C ALA A 124 30.25 -11.31 -9.63
N ARG A 125 31.54 -11.45 -10.00
CA ARG A 125 32.33 -10.34 -10.58
C ARG A 125 31.85 -9.99 -11.98
N GLU A 126 31.67 -11.00 -12.83
CA GLU A 126 31.18 -10.81 -14.20
C GLU A 126 29.82 -10.10 -14.22
N GLN A 127 28.91 -10.49 -13.31
CA GLN A 127 27.60 -9.85 -13.17
C GLN A 127 27.70 -8.40 -12.69
N LEU A 128 28.67 -8.06 -11.84
CA LEU A 128 28.88 -6.67 -11.40
C LEU A 128 29.44 -5.80 -12.53
N GLU A 129 30.36 -6.35 -13.32
CA GLU A 129 30.93 -5.69 -14.51
C GLU A 129 29.87 -5.47 -15.60
N ALA A 130 29.05 -6.47 -15.88
CA ALA A 130 27.94 -6.36 -16.82
C ALA A 130 26.91 -5.29 -16.42
N LEU A 131 26.76 -5.04 -15.12
CA LEU A 131 25.90 -3.98 -14.57
C LEU A 131 26.60 -2.60 -14.56
N GLY A 132 27.85 -2.51 -15.01
CA GLY A 132 28.65 -1.28 -14.98
C GLY A 132 29.05 -0.86 -13.57
N VAL A 133 29.05 -1.79 -12.61
CA VAL A 133 29.44 -1.56 -11.22
C VAL A 133 30.81 -2.19 -10.98
N SER A 134 31.83 -1.58 -11.57
CA SER A 134 33.22 -1.78 -11.19
C SER A 134 33.55 -0.84 -10.03
N GLU A 135 34.17 -1.35 -8.95
CA GLU A 135 34.65 -0.51 -7.84
C GLU A 135 35.76 0.47 -8.28
#